data_AF-Q9YG05-F1
#
_entry.id   AF-Q9YG05-F1
#
_cell.length_a   1.000
_cell.length_b   1.000
_cell.length_c   1.000
_cell.angle_alpha   90.00
_cell.angle_beta   90.00
_cell.angle_gamma   90.00
#
_symmetry.space_group_name_H-M   'P 1'
#
loop_
_entity.id
_entity.type
_entity.pdbx_description
1 polymer ?
#
loop_
_entity_poly.entity_id
_entity_poly.type
_entity_poly.pdbx_seq_one_letter_code
_entity_poly.pdbx_strand_id
1 'polypeptide(L)'
;MVLEARSYRLVLRKTTRGPVVQFRVSVPGARESTLVRMGGRMAERIFNHMAEVLKKHNLITEETKSENYTAYRLNLDIGPSVGGYLVMIRRSRNPEAWINYFEGLITEDPYKGGRAFLAHALHLSVELSKSMGAERTRAQLPPKVLDSVSAGFKVISKKLWSLKK
;
A
#
# COMPACT_ATOMS: atom_id res chain seq x y z
N MET A 1 5.07 11.99 13.91
CA MET A 1 3.59 12.05 14.08
C MET A 1 2.95 11.17 13.01
N VAL A 2 2.22 10.13 13.40
CA VAL A 2 1.53 9.22 12.48
C VAL A 2 0.49 10.03 11.68
N LEU A 3 0.24 9.70 10.41
CA LEU A 3 -0.86 10.29 9.65
C LEU A 3 -2.16 10.09 10.45
N GLU A 4 -2.76 11.17 10.96
CA GLU A 4 -4.08 11.13 11.60
C GLU A 4 -5.16 10.93 10.54
N ALA A 5 -5.23 9.73 9.98
CA ALA A 5 -6.22 9.38 8.99
C ALA A 5 -7.55 9.04 9.66
N ARG A 6 -8.64 9.59 9.12
CA ARG A 6 -10.00 9.22 9.46
C ARG A 6 -10.40 7.89 8.83
N SER A 7 -9.86 7.59 7.64
CA SER A 7 -10.09 6.31 6.97
C SER A 7 -9.02 6.03 5.92
N TYR A 8 -8.84 4.74 5.65
CA TYR A 8 -8.03 4.25 4.54
C TYR A 8 -8.89 3.39 3.61
N ARG A 9 -8.64 3.48 2.31
CA ARG A 9 -9.30 2.64 1.31
C ARG A 9 -8.30 2.00 0.37
N LEU A 10 -8.57 0.74 0.05
CA LEU A 10 -7.90 0.00 -1.03
C LEU A 10 -8.86 -0.05 -2.22
N VAL A 11 -8.45 0.55 -3.34
CA VAL A 11 -9.30 0.71 -4.52
C VAL A 11 -8.63 0.11 -5.76
N LEU A 12 -9.37 -0.69 -6.51
CA LEU A 12 -9.02 -1.11 -7.87
C LEU A 12 -9.91 -0.36 -8.85
N ARG A 13 -9.29 0.24 -9.87
CA ARG A 13 -9.98 0.86 -11.00
C ARG A 13 -9.47 0.28 -12.30
N LYS A 14 -10.38 -0.19 -13.14
CA LYS A 14 -10.06 -0.54 -14.54
C LYS A 14 -10.07 0.74 -15.36
N THR A 15 -8.98 0.99 -16.08
CA THR A 15 -8.82 2.17 -16.93
C THR A 15 -8.48 1.73 -18.36
N THR A 16 -8.58 2.64 -19.32
CA THR A 16 -8.17 2.38 -20.71
C THR A 16 -6.69 1.97 -20.84
N ARG A 17 -5.84 2.32 -19.87
CA ARG A 17 -4.42 1.95 -19.81
C ARG A 17 -4.15 0.69 -18.97
N GLY A 18 -5.21 -0.03 -18.58
CA GLY A 18 -5.15 -1.21 -17.72
C GLY A 18 -5.54 -0.95 -16.26
N PRO A 19 -5.44 -1.98 -15.39
CA PRO A 19 -5.84 -1.91 -14.00
C PRO A 19 -4.89 -1.03 -13.17
N VAL A 20 -5.46 -0.31 -12.22
CA VAL A 20 -4.76 0.58 -11.29
C VAL A 20 -5.24 0.34 -9.87
N VAL A 21 -4.30 0.06 -8.97
CA VAL A 21 -4.52 0.04 -7.52
C VAL A 21 -4.23 1.41 -6.94
N GLN A 22 -5.11 1.89 -6.07
CA GLN A 22 -5.00 3.13 -5.35
C GLN A 22 -5.15 2.87 -3.85
N PHE A 23 -4.17 3.33 -3.08
CA PHE A 23 -4.30 3.49 -1.65
C PHE A 23 -4.73 4.92 -1.37
N ARG A 24 -5.94 5.07 -0.83
CA ARG A 24 -6.52 6.37 -0.54
C ARG A 24 -6.59 6.62 0.95
N VAL A 25 -6.40 7.88 1.32
CA VAL A 25 -6.45 8.35 2.70
C VAL A 25 -7.42 9.53 2.80
N SER A 26 -8.24 9.51 3.83
CA SER A 26 -9.06 10.65 4.26
C SER A 26 -8.47 11.18 5.56
N VAL A 27 -8.11 12.47 5.59
CA VAL A 27 -7.60 13.14 6.80
C VAL A 27 -8.60 14.22 7.25
N PRO A 28 -8.70 14.53 8.55
CA PRO A 28 -9.57 15.59 9.04
C PRO A 28 -9.35 16.91 8.29
N GLY A 29 -10.45 17.56 7.91
CA GLY A 29 -10.40 18.85 7.20
C GLY A 29 -9.97 18.79 5.73
N ALA A 30 -9.69 17.63 5.14
CA ALA A 30 -9.35 17.50 3.73
C ALA A 30 -10.21 16.46 2.98
N ARG A 31 -10.26 16.61 1.66
CA ARG A 31 -10.89 15.61 0.78
C ARG A 31 -10.04 14.34 0.73
N GLU A 32 -10.69 13.19 0.51
CA GLU A 32 -10.01 11.93 0.23
C GLU A 32 -9.00 12.10 -0.91
N SER A 33 -7.79 11.59 -0.71
CA SER A 33 -6.68 11.72 -1.64
C SER A 33 -6.03 10.37 -1.91
N THR A 34 -5.50 10.17 -3.13
CA THR A 34 -4.76 8.95 -3.48
C THR A 34 -3.31 9.11 -3.09
N LEU A 35 -2.90 8.50 -1.97
CA LEU A 35 -1.55 8.61 -1.43
C LEU A 35 -0.55 7.76 -2.23
N VAL A 36 -0.93 6.53 -2.59
CA VAL A 36 -0.10 5.61 -3.40
C VAL A 36 -0.91 5.10 -4.59
N ARG A 37 -0.29 5.09 -5.77
CA ARG A 37 -0.87 4.56 -7.01
C ARG A 37 0.08 3.56 -7.65
N MET A 38 -0.42 2.36 -7.94
CA MET A 38 0.30 1.29 -8.63
C MET A 38 -0.51 0.82 -9.82
N GLY A 39 0.08 0.86 -11.02
CA GLY A 39 -0.51 0.29 -12.23
C GLY A 39 0.37 -0.82 -12.80
N GLY A 40 -0.12 -1.47 -13.85
CA GLY A 40 0.62 -2.51 -14.57
C GLY A 40 -0.16 -3.80 -14.66
N ARG A 41 0.34 -4.75 -15.47
CA ARG A 41 -0.35 -6.00 -15.81
C ARG A 41 -0.73 -6.84 -14.58
N MET A 42 0.04 -6.76 -13.49
CA MET A 42 -0.20 -7.53 -12.26
C MET A 42 -1.06 -6.79 -11.22
N ALA A 43 -1.46 -5.54 -11.47
CA ALA A 43 -2.12 -4.71 -10.47
C ALA A 43 -3.45 -5.33 -9.96
N GLU A 44 -4.25 -5.88 -10.86
CA GLU A 44 -5.51 -6.55 -10.51
C GLU A 44 -5.29 -7.83 -9.70
N ARG A 45 -4.34 -8.69 -10.12
CA ARG A 45 -4.00 -9.91 -9.39
C ARG A 45 -3.51 -9.62 -7.97
N ILE A 46 -2.64 -8.61 -7.81
CA ILE A 46 -2.14 -8.18 -6.51
C ILE A 46 -3.29 -7.66 -5.64
N PHE A 47 -4.16 -6.81 -6.19
CA PHE A 47 -5.31 -6.30 -5.45
C PHE A 47 -6.24 -7.41 -4.98
N ASN A 48 -6.57 -8.36 -5.86
CA ASN A 48 -7.47 -9.46 -5.54
C ASN A 48 -6.89 -10.32 -4.41
N HIS A 49 -5.60 -10.67 -4.48
CA HIS A 49 -4.93 -11.42 -3.41
C HIS A 49 -4.90 -10.63 -2.09
N MET A 50 -4.57 -9.32 -2.14
CA MET A 50 -4.61 -8.49 -0.94
C MET A 50 -6.00 -8.44 -0.33
N ALA A 51 -7.05 -8.27 -1.15
CA ALA A 51 -8.43 -8.25 -0.68
C ALA A 51 -8.86 -9.59 -0.09
N GLU A 52 -8.47 -10.72 -0.71
CA GLU A 52 -8.74 -12.06 -0.20
C GLU A 52 -8.14 -12.27 1.19
N VAL A 53 -6.83 -11.99 1.35
CA VAL A 53 -6.13 -12.09 2.63
C VAL A 53 -6.76 -11.18 3.69
N LEU A 54 -7.02 -9.91 3.34
CA LEU A 54 -7.60 -8.97 4.29
C LEU A 54 -9.03 -9.36 4.69
N LYS A 55 -9.84 -9.91 3.77
CA LYS A 55 -11.17 -10.44 4.08
C LYS A 55 -11.10 -11.64 5.02
N LYS A 56 -10.21 -12.60 4.71
CA LYS A 56 -9.99 -13.81 5.53
C LYS A 56 -9.71 -13.48 7.00
N HIS A 57 -9.00 -12.38 7.26
CA HIS A 57 -8.61 -11.93 8.60
C HIS A 57 -9.52 -10.82 9.18
N ASN A 58 -10.67 -10.53 8.56
CA ASN A 58 -11.61 -9.46 8.98
C ASN A 58 -10.97 -8.06 9.10
N LEU A 59 -10.02 -7.75 8.22
CA LEU A 59 -9.24 -6.50 8.22
C LEU A 59 -9.79 -5.44 7.24
N ILE A 60 -10.82 -5.78 6.47
CA ILE A 60 -11.51 -4.88 5.54
C ILE A 60 -13.02 -5.03 5.55
N THR A 61 -13.71 -3.98 5.13
CA THR A 61 -15.15 -3.98 4.82
C THR A 61 -15.35 -3.62 3.35
N GLU A 62 -16.22 -4.36 2.66
CA GLU A 62 -16.62 -4.04 1.29
C GLU A 62 -17.50 -2.79 1.26
N GLU A 63 -17.19 -1.84 0.38
CA GLU A 63 -17.98 -0.61 0.23
C GLU A 63 -18.64 -0.49 -1.13
N THR A 64 -17.91 -0.82 -2.21
CA THR A 64 -18.44 -0.69 -3.57
C THR A 64 -17.78 -1.70 -4.48
N LYS A 65 -18.59 -2.38 -5.28
CA LYS A 65 -18.12 -3.31 -6.31
C LYS A 65 -18.95 -3.13 -7.57
N SER A 66 -18.29 -2.77 -8.66
CA SER A 66 -18.82 -2.71 -10.01
C SER A 66 -17.79 -3.28 -10.98
N GLU A 67 -18.17 -3.41 -12.26
CA GLU A 67 -17.32 -4.00 -13.30
C GLU A 67 -15.93 -3.35 -13.39
N ASN A 68 -15.88 -2.01 -13.27
CA ASN A 68 -14.68 -1.21 -13.47
C ASN A 68 -14.11 -0.60 -12.19
N TYR A 69 -14.72 -0.86 -11.04
CA TYR A 69 -14.35 -0.25 -9.78
C TYR A 69 -14.64 -1.18 -8.60
N THR A 70 -13.64 -1.41 -7.75
CA THR A 70 -13.82 -2.13 -6.49
C THR A 70 -13.13 -1.36 -5.38
N ALA A 71 -13.82 -1.14 -4.26
CA ALA A 71 -13.30 -0.42 -3.12
C ALA A 71 -13.61 -1.15 -1.81
N TYR A 72 -12.57 -1.24 -0.99
CA TYR A 72 -12.63 -1.75 0.38
C TYR A 72 -12.19 -0.66 1.36
N ARG A 73 -12.90 -0.55 2.47
CA ARG A 73 -12.44 0.19 3.64
C ARG A 73 -11.51 -0.70 4.44
N LEU A 74 -10.36 -0.17 4.85
CA LEU A 74 -9.41 -0.87 5.72
C LEU A 74 -9.70 -0.51 7.17
N ASN A 75 -9.49 -1.46 8.08
CA ASN A 75 -9.43 -1.12 9.51
C ASN A 75 -8.31 -0.09 9.74
N LEU A 76 -8.50 0.79 10.73
CA LEU A 76 -7.60 1.92 10.94
C LEU A 76 -6.17 1.47 11.30
N ASP A 77 -6.06 0.37 12.06
CA ASP A 77 -4.80 -0.22 12.49
C ASP A 77 -4.00 -0.85 11.32
N ILE A 78 -4.67 -1.41 10.31
CA ILE A 78 -4.00 -2.08 9.19
C ILE A 78 -3.67 -1.16 8.02
N GLY A 79 -4.37 -0.02 7.90
CA GLY A 79 -4.23 0.92 6.80
C GLY A 79 -2.76 1.28 6.49
N PRO A 80 -1.95 1.71 7.48
CA PRO A 80 -0.55 2.03 7.26
C PRO A 80 0.27 0.87 6.69
N SER A 81 0.07 -0.34 7.19
CA SER A 81 0.76 -1.55 6.73
C SER A 81 0.43 -1.88 5.29
N VAL A 82 -0.85 -1.76 4.90
CA VAL A 82 -1.30 -1.99 3.53
C VAL A 82 -0.74 -0.93 2.57
N GLY A 83 -0.76 0.34 2.98
CA GLY A 83 -0.14 1.42 2.22
C GLY A 83 1.36 1.20 2.03
N GLY A 84 2.06 0.79 3.09
CA GLY A 84 3.49 0.49 3.08
C GLY A 84 3.86 -0.68 2.18
N TYR A 85 3.04 -1.74 2.18
CA TYR A 85 3.19 -2.85 1.25
C TYR A 85 3.12 -2.37 -0.20
N LEU A 86 2.13 -1.52 -0.53
CA LEU A 86 2.01 -0.93 -1.86
C LEU A 86 3.21 -0.06 -2.23
N VAL A 87 3.75 0.74 -1.30
CA VAL A 87 5.01 1.47 -1.52
C VAL A 87 6.13 0.49 -1.89
N MET A 88 6.29 -0.58 -1.12
CA MET A 88 7.35 -1.56 -1.33
C MET A 88 7.28 -2.21 -2.72
N ILE A 89 6.08 -2.57 -3.20
CA ILE A 89 5.92 -3.36 -4.45
C ILE A 89 5.70 -2.53 -5.72
N ARG A 90 5.35 -1.24 -5.62
CA ARG A 90 4.95 -0.36 -6.75
C ARG A 90 5.89 -0.36 -7.96
N ARG A 91 7.17 -0.64 -7.77
CA ARG A 91 8.21 -0.73 -8.82
C ARG A 91 9.06 -1.98 -8.69
N SER A 92 8.50 -3.08 -8.20
CA SER A 92 9.19 -4.36 -8.23
C SER A 92 9.32 -4.85 -9.68
N ARG A 93 10.50 -5.34 -10.06
CA ARG A 93 10.72 -6.01 -11.36
C ARG A 93 9.98 -7.34 -11.44
N ASN A 94 9.83 -8.00 -10.29
CA ASN A 94 9.02 -9.21 -10.11
C ASN A 94 8.00 -8.93 -8.99
N PRO A 95 6.85 -8.32 -9.29
CA PRO A 95 5.83 -8.04 -8.27
C PRO A 95 5.12 -9.31 -7.80
N GLU A 96 5.11 -10.38 -8.62
CA GLU A 96 4.51 -11.67 -8.26
C GLU A 96 5.22 -12.33 -7.08
N ALA A 97 6.56 -12.25 -7.03
CA ALA A 97 7.32 -12.76 -5.89
C ALA A 97 6.89 -12.16 -4.54
N TRP A 98 6.33 -10.93 -4.53
CA TRP A 98 5.89 -10.28 -3.30
C TRP A 98 4.50 -10.71 -2.85
N ILE A 99 3.64 -11.17 -3.77
CA ILE A 99 2.26 -11.59 -3.49
C ILE A 99 2.25 -12.61 -2.35
N ASN A 100 3.09 -13.64 -2.44
CA ASN A 100 3.17 -14.74 -1.48
C ASN A 100 3.63 -14.32 -0.08
N TYR A 101 4.22 -13.12 0.06
CA TYR A 101 4.67 -12.61 1.35
C TYR A 101 3.61 -11.75 2.06
N PHE A 102 2.57 -11.31 1.35
CA PHE A 102 1.60 -10.37 1.89
C PHE A 102 0.89 -10.91 3.13
N GLU A 103 0.33 -12.12 3.06
CA GLU A 103 -0.37 -12.73 4.20
C GLU A 103 0.54 -12.87 5.41
N GLY A 104 1.74 -13.40 5.25
CA GLY A 104 2.67 -13.55 6.36
C GLY A 104 3.11 -12.23 6.98
N LEU A 105 3.23 -11.16 6.17
CA LEU A 105 3.63 -9.83 6.67
C LEU A 105 2.48 -9.16 7.43
N ILE A 106 1.24 -9.43 7.00
CA ILE A 106 0.03 -8.92 7.64
C ILE A 106 -0.35 -9.75 8.86
N THR A 107 -0.08 -11.05 8.90
CA THR A 107 -0.34 -11.89 10.09
C THR A 107 0.84 -11.92 11.04
N GLU A 108 2.00 -11.43 10.59
CA GLU A 108 3.29 -11.51 11.27
C GLU A 108 3.83 -12.93 11.49
N ASP A 109 3.29 -13.90 10.73
CA ASP A 109 3.71 -15.29 10.73
C ASP A 109 4.07 -15.75 9.31
N PRO A 110 5.32 -16.10 9.00
CA PRO A 110 6.49 -16.19 9.90
C PRO A 110 7.22 -14.84 10.11
N TYR A 111 6.70 -13.75 9.54
CA TYR A 111 7.41 -12.48 9.44
C TYR A 111 7.13 -11.56 10.64
N LYS A 112 7.70 -11.89 11.80
CA LYS A 112 7.56 -11.11 13.04
C LYS A 112 7.89 -9.63 12.80
N GLY A 113 7.02 -8.74 13.29
CA GLY A 113 7.14 -7.28 13.10
C GLY A 113 6.81 -6.80 11.68
N GLY A 114 6.22 -7.65 10.84
CA GLY A 114 5.86 -7.35 9.45
C GLY A 114 4.95 -6.13 9.32
N ARG A 115 3.92 -5.99 10.17
CA ARG A 115 2.99 -4.83 10.11
C ARG A 115 3.74 -3.55 10.42
N ALA A 116 4.50 -3.54 11.53
CA ALA A 116 5.27 -2.38 11.94
C ALA A 116 6.28 -1.95 10.87
N PHE A 117 7.02 -2.91 10.30
CA PHE A 117 7.96 -2.65 9.21
C PHE A 117 7.28 -1.99 8.00
N LEU A 118 6.13 -2.53 7.56
CA LEU A 118 5.37 -1.95 6.45
C LEU A 118 4.83 -0.56 6.80
N ALA A 119 4.26 -0.38 7.99
CA ALA A 119 3.78 0.93 8.45
C ALA A 119 4.90 1.98 8.45
N HIS A 120 6.12 1.60 8.86
CA HIS A 120 7.30 2.47 8.80
C HIS A 120 7.69 2.84 7.36
N ALA A 121 7.53 1.93 6.39
CA ALA A 121 7.76 2.23 4.97
C ALA A 121 6.85 3.37 4.49
N LEU A 122 5.57 3.31 4.85
CA LEU A 122 4.63 4.38 4.52
C LEU A 122 4.96 5.68 5.26
N HIS A 123 5.23 5.58 6.57
CA HIS A 123 5.53 6.74 7.40
C HIS A 123 6.75 7.50 6.89
N LEU A 124 7.86 6.79 6.61
CA LEU A 124 9.06 7.40 6.05
C LEU A 124 8.78 8.07 4.70
N SER A 125 7.96 7.45 3.85
CA SER A 125 7.57 8.04 2.56
C SER A 125 6.81 9.36 2.73
N VAL A 126 5.98 9.46 3.76
CA VAL A 126 5.22 10.68 4.07
C VAL A 126 6.13 11.76 4.64
N GLU A 127 7.01 11.42 5.59
CA GLU A 127 7.94 12.37 6.20
C GLU A 127 8.95 12.92 5.16
N LEU A 128 9.53 12.06 4.31
CA LEU A 128 10.40 12.49 3.21
C LEU A 128 9.66 13.36 2.19
N SER A 129 8.36 13.11 1.97
CA SER A 129 7.57 13.97 1.07
C SER A 129 7.44 15.39 1.62
N LYS A 130 7.25 15.55 2.94
CA LYS A 130 7.15 16.87 3.58
C LYS A 130 8.48 17.62 3.51
N SER A 131 9.60 16.94 3.77
CA SER A 131 10.94 17.55 3.73
C SER A 131 11.34 18.03 2.33
N MET A 132 10.71 17.51 1.28
CA MET A 132 10.91 17.95 -0.11
C MET A 132 10.03 19.14 -0.51
N GLY A 133 9.34 19.78 0.43
CA GLY A 133 8.48 20.93 0.16
C GLY A 133 7.24 20.59 -0.67
N ALA A 134 6.81 19.32 -0.70
CA ALA A 134 5.66 18.87 -1.47
C ALA A 134 4.30 19.31 -0.89
N GLU A 135 4.29 20.34 -0.04
CA GLU A 135 3.20 20.63 0.90
C GLU A 135 1.86 21.04 0.29
N ARG A 136 1.73 21.34 -1.02
CA ARG A 136 0.48 21.98 -1.50
C ARG A 136 -0.15 21.53 -2.81
N THR A 137 0.48 20.73 -3.67
CA THR A 137 -0.06 20.53 -5.04
C THR A 137 -0.36 19.09 -5.46
N ARG A 138 0.09 18.08 -4.72
CA ARG A 138 -0.16 16.68 -5.11
C ARG A 138 -0.73 15.87 -3.96
N ALA A 139 -1.99 15.46 -4.15
CA ALA A 139 -2.69 14.45 -3.35
C ALA A 139 -1.96 13.09 -3.25
N GLN A 140 -0.92 12.87 -4.06
CA GLN A 140 -0.14 11.64 -4.16
C GLN A 140 1.32 11.87 -3.76
N LEU A 141 1.91 10.91 -3.04
CA LEU A 141 3.33 10.95 -2.68
C LEU A 141 4.22 11.04 -3.92
N PRO A 142 5.30 11.85 -3.90
CA PRO A 142 6.21 12.01 -5.02
C PRO A 142 6.80 10.66 -5.45
N PRO A 143 6.79 10.34 -6.76
CA PRO A 143 7.35 9.07 -7.25
C PRO A 143 8.81 8.85 -6.84
N LYS A 144 9.65 9.90 -6.81
CA LYS A 144 11.05 9.81 -6.37
C LYS A 144 11.17 9.30 -4.93
N VAL A 145 10.31 9.78 -4.03
CA VAL A 145 10.29 9.33 -2.62
C VAL A 145 9.87 7.87 -2.54
N LEU A 146 8.76 7.53 -3.20
CA LEU A 146 8.23 6.16 -3.22
C LEU A 146 9.26 5.17 -3.78
N ASP A 147 9.98 5.54 -4.84
CA ASP A 147 10.95 4.68 -5.50
C ASP A 147 12.20 4.46 -4.62
N SER A 148 12.68 5.51 -3.94
CA SER A 148 13.80 5.41 -2.99
C SER A 148 13.45 4.55 -1.78
N VAL A 149 12.29 4.80 -1.16
CA VAL A 149 11.83 4.00 0.00
C VAL A 149 11.58 2.56 -0.42
N SER A 150 10.92 2.33 -1.56
CA SER A 150 10.71 0.99 -2.13
C SER A 150 12.04 0.25 -2.27
N ALA A 151 13.06 0.86 -2.89
CA ALA A 151 14.35 0.23 -3.12
C ALA A 151 15.02 -0.21 -1.80
N GLY A 152 15.10 0.68 -0.82
CA GLY A 152 15.69 0.38 0.49
C GLY A 152 14.93 -0.70 1.25
N PHE A 153 13.61 -0.57 1.36
CA PHE A 153 12.78 -1.51 2.14
C PHE A 153 12.76 -2.91 1.54
N LYS A 154 12.83 -3.05 0.21
CA LYS A 154 12.98 -4.36 -0.43
C LYS A 154 14.30 -5.06 -0.08
N VAL A 155 15.39 -4.31 0.07
CA VAL A 155 16.68 -4.87 0.48
C VAL A 155 16.64 -5.29 1.95
N ILE A 156 16.07 -4.45 2.81
CA ILE A 156 15.95 -4.73 4.24
C ILE A 156 15.05 -5.94 4.48
N SER A 157 13.86 -6.01 3.86
CA SER A 157 12.94 -7.13 4.04
C SER A 157 13.55 -8.46 3.61
N LYS A 158 14.27 -8.48 2.49
CA LYS A 158 15.01 -9.67 2.03
C LYS A 158 16.04 -10.15 3.04
N LYS A 159 16.77 -9.22 3.67
CA LYS A 159 17.75 -9.56 4.71
C LYS A 159 17.09 -9.99 6.02
N LEU A 160 16.05 -9.27 6.45
CA LEU A 160 15.38 -9.47 7.73
C LEU A 160 14.68 -10.84 7.81
N TRP A 161 14.02 -11.25 6.73
CA TRP A 161 13.23 -12.48 6.70
C TRP A 161 13.78 -13.54 5.76
N SER A 162 15.03 -13.37 5.29
CA SER A 162 15.68 -14.30 4.34
C SER A 162 14.81 -14.64 3.12
N LEU A 163 14.06 -13.64 2.61
CA LEU A 163 13.14 -13.83 1.49
C LEU A 163 13.92 -14.26 0.24
N LYS A 164 13.45 -15.30 -0.43
CA LYS A 164 14.08 -15.81 -1.66
C LYS A 164 14.00 -14.78 -2.79
N LYS A 165 15.04 -14.78 -3.64
CA LYS A 165 15.22 -13.82 -4.75
C LYS A 165 14.17 -13.98 -5.83
#